data_AF-A0A1N7B362-F1
#
_entry.id   AF-A0A1N7B362-F1
#
_cell.length_a   1.000
_cell.length_b   1.000
_cell.length_c   1.000
_cell.angle_alpha   90.00
_cell.angle_beta   90.00
_cell.angle_gamma   90.00
#
_symmetry.space_group_name_H-M   'P 1'
#
loop_
_entity.id
_entity.type
_entity.pdbx_description
1 polymer ?
#
loop_
_entity_poly.entity_id
_entity_poly.type
_entity_poly.pdbx_seq_one_letter_code
_entity_poly.pdbx_strand_id
1 'polypeptide(L)'
;MLGLDLGRAAESLDAFLADVSPHLPEAALATLARIKATLAQVLATLAEGGNPALDVSSEERFFAHAMVSRYLPDACRHYMDAATAAGRTGRLRDGRTLEESLCRQLDALQSRLERIQANLAASKAEQLANHEAFLNTKN
;
A
#
# COMPACT_ATOMS: atom_id res chain seq x y z
N MET A 1 -5.46 -0.99 -20.53
CA MET A 1 -4.15 -1.68 -20.39
C MET A 1 -3.59 -1.63 -18.95
N LEU A 2 -3.90 -0.62 -18.13
CA LEU A 2 -3.40 -0.48 -16.74
C LEU A 2 -3.86 -1.58 -15.75
N GLY A 3 -5.02 -2.19 -15.94
CA GLY A 3 -5.54 -3.21 -15.02
C GLY A 3 -4.77 -4.54 -15.02
N LEU A 4 -4.14 -4.92 -16.14
CA LEU A 4 -3.32 -6.14 -16.25
C LEU A 4 -1.95 -5.99 -15.59
N ASP A 5 -1.44 -4.76 -15.50
CA ASP A 5 -0.15 -4.44 -14.86
C ASP A 5 -0.24 -4.58 -13.33
N LEU A 6 -1.36 -4.14 -12.76
CA LEU A 6 -1.61 -4.17 -11.31
C LEU A 6 -1.71 -5.59 -10.74
N GLY A 7 -2.44 -6.49 -11.41
CA GLY A 7 -2.57 -7.89 -10.96
C GLY A 7 -1.22 -8.60 -10.91
N ARG A 8 -0.40 -8.41 -11.96
CA ARG A 8 0.95 -8.97 -12.04
C ARG A 8 1.88 -8.38 -10.98
N ALA A 9 1.77 -7.08 -10.72
CA ALA A 9 2.54 -6.43 -9.67
C ALA A 9 2.18 -6.99 -8.28
N ALA A 10 0.89 -7.21 -7.99
CA ALA A 10 0.43 -7.77 -6.73
C ALA A 10 0.93 -9.21 -6.52
N GLU A 11 0.88 -10.07 -7.55
CA GLU A 11 1.45 -11.43 -7.50
C GLU A 11 2.96 -11.41 -7.27
N SER A 12 3.68 -10.51 -7.94
CA SER A 12 5.13 -10.34 -7.76
C SER A 12 5.47 -9.88 -6.34
N LEU A 13 4.66 -9.01 -5.74
CA LEU A 13 4.83 -8.58 -4.36
C LEU A 13 4.57 -9.72 -3.39
N ASP A 14 3.57 -10.56 -3.64
CA ASP A 14 3.27 -11.72 -2.82
C ASP A 14 4.40 -12.74 -2.80
N ALA A 15 4.98 -13.02 -3.98
CA ALA A 15 6.15 -13.88 -4.09
C ALA A 15 7.36 -13.28 -3.35
N PHE A 16 7.60 -11.98 -3.50
CA PHE A 16 8.67 -11.28 -2.77
C PHE A 16 8.46 -11.32 -1.25
N LEU A 17 7.24 -11.05 -0.78
CA LEU A 17 6.91 -11.09 0.64
C LEU A 17 7.09 -12.49 1.21
N ALA A 18 6.69 -13.54 0.50
CA ALA A 18 6.90 -14.91 0.93
C ALA A 18 8.38 -15.26 1.11
N ASP A 19 9.24 -14.75 0.21
CA ASP A 19 10.70 -14.94 0.26
C ASP A 19 11.35 -14.19 1.44
N VAL A 20 10.96 -12.94 1.69
CA VAL A 20 11.59 -12.12 2.75
C VAL A 20 11.00 -12.36 4.14
N SER A 21 9.77 -12.86 4.25
CA SER A 21 9.08 -13.02 5.54
C SER A 21 9.88 -13.75 6.64
N PRO A 22 10.61 -14.84 6.36
CA PRO A 22 11.42 -15.54 7.37
C PRO A 22 12.56 -14.68 7.96
N HIS A 23 12.95 -13.64 7.24
CA HIS A 23 14.08 -12.78 7.62
C HIS A 23 13.65 -11.51 8.34
N LEU A 24 12.34 -11.21 8.35
CA LEU A 24 11.77 -10.00 8.94
C LEU A 24 11.31 -10.22 10.39
N PRO A 25 11.30 -9.16 11.20
CA PRO A 25 10.79 -9.21 12.57
C PRO A 25 9.26 -9.35 12.58
N GLU A 26 8.72 -9.99 13.62
CA GLU A 26 7.28 -10.27 13.76
C GLU A 26 6.42 -9.00 13.70
N ALA A 27 6.87 -7.92 14.33
CA ALA A 27 6.20 -6.63 14.28
C ALA A 27 6.08 -6.08 12.84
N ALA A 28 7.12 -6.25 12.02
CA ALA A 28 7.09 -5.85 10.62
C ALA A 28 6.15 -6.74 9.79
N LEU A 29 6.11 -8.04 10.07
CA LEU A 29 5.19 -8.98 9.40
C LEU A 29 3.72 -8.60 9.63
N ALA A 30 3.37 -8.21 10.85
CA ALA A 30 2.01 -7.74 11.16
C ALA A 30 1.63 -6.49 10.35
N THR A 31 2.53 -5.51 10.25
CA THR A 31 2.29 -4.31 9.43
C THR A 31 2.25 -4.64 7.94
N LEU A 32 3.10 -5.55 7.45
CA LEU A 32 3.07 -6.00 6.05
C LEU A 32 1.76 -6.68 5.67
N ALA A 33 1.21 -7.52 6.56
CA ALA A 33 -0.09 -8.14 6.33
C ALA A 33 -1.21 -7.10 6.21
N ARG A 34 -1.18 -6.05 7.04
CA ARG A 34 -2.11 -4.91 6.94
C ARG A 34 -1.93 -4.13 5.64
N ILE A 35 -0.70 -3.88 5.21
CA ILE A 35 -0.40 -3.22 3.94
C ILE A 35 -0.96 -4.03 2.79
N LYS A 36 -0.71 -5.34 2.75
CA LYS A 36 -1.23 -6.24 1.71
C LYS A 36 -2.76 -6.20 1.64
N ALA A 37 -3.44 -6.29 2.78
CA ALA A 37 -4.90 -6.27 2.83
C ALA A 37 -5.49 -4.93 2.37
N THR A 38 -4.88 -3.81 2.77
CA THR A 38 -5.31 -2.46 2.37
C THR A 38 -5.05 -2.23 0.88
N LEU A 39 -3.88 -2.66 0.40
CA LEU A 39 -3.47 -2.52 -0.98
C LEU A 39 -4.41 -3.30 -1.90
N ALA A 40 -4.74 -4.56 -1.56
CA ALA A 40 -5.68 -5.35 -2.35
C ALA A 40 -7.04 -4.64 -2.54
N GLN A 41 -7.56 -4.00 -1.48
CA GLN A 41 -8.80 -3.23 -1.54
C GLN A 41 -8.69 -1.97 -2.42
N VAL A 42 -7.56 -1.25 -2.30
CA VAL A 42 -7.27 -0.08 -3.13
C VAL A 42 -7.15 -0.51 -4.60
N LEU A 43 -6.33 -1.50 -4.92
CA LEU A 43 -6.13 -1.99 -6.29
C LEU A 43 -7.44 -2.51 -6.90
N ALA A 44 -8.27 -3.24 -6.14
CA ALA A 44 -9.59 -3.67 -6.59
C ALA A 44 -10.48 -2.48 -6.94
N THR A 45 -10.53 -1.46 -6.07
CA THR A 45 -11.30 -0.23 -6.33
C THR A 45 -10.78 0.54 -7.55
N LEU A 46 -9.46 0.55 -7.78
CA LEU A 46 -8.87 1.16 -8.97
C LEU A 46 -9.13 0.37 -10.25
N ALA A 47 -9.18 -0.97 -10.17
CA ALA A 47 -9.47 -1.86 -11.29
C ALA A 47 -10.95 -1.81 -11.70
N GLU A 48 -11.86 -1.60 -10.74
CA GLU A 48 -13.27 -1.26 -10.99
C GLU A 48 -13.43 0.10 -11.72
N GLY A 49 -12.37 0.90 -11.77
CA GLY A 49 -12.28 2.25 -12.35
C GLY A 49 -12.38 2.36 -13.88
N GLY A 50 -13.22 1.54 -14.52
CA GLY A 50 -13.81 1.87 -15.82
C GLY A 50 -14.86 2.98 -15.73
N ASN A 51 -15.22 3.41 -14.51
CA ASN A 51 -16.12 4.51 -14.26
C ASN A 51 -15.35 5.85 -14.23
N PRO A 52 -15.52 6.75 -15.23
CA PRO A 52 -14.86 8.06 -15.25
C PRO A 52 -15.25 8.97 -14.07
N ALA A 53 -16.23 8.58 -13.25
CA ALA A 53 -16.66 9.31 -12.06
C ALA A 53 -15.82 9.05 -10.80
N LEU A 54 -14.99 8.01 -10.75
CA LEU A 54 -14.03 7.82 -9.65
C LEU A 54 -12.84 8.76 -9.86
N ASP A 55 -12.92 9.94 -9.26
CA ASP A 55 -11.87 10.97 -9.27
C ASP A 55 -10.70 10.55 -8.37
N VAL A 56 -9.99 9.52 -8.83
CA VAL A 56 -8.72 9.11 -8.22
C VAL A 56 -7.63 9.88 -8.92
N SER A 57 -6.89 10.67 -8.15
CA SER A 57 -5.78 11.44 -8.70
C SER A 57 -4.73 10.50 -9.32
N SER A 58 -4.09 10.95 -10.39
CA SER A 58 -2.95 10.25 -10.99
C SER A 58 -1.83 10.00 -9.98
N GLU A 59 -1.69 10.86 -8.96
CA GLU A 59 -0.72 10.71 -7.88
C GLU A 59 -1.04 9.49 -6.99
N GLU A 60 -2.30 9.29 -6.60
CA GLU A 60 -2.69 8.16 -5.76
C GLU A 60 -2.54 6.83 -6.49
N ARG A 61 -2.86 6.80 -7.80
CA ARG A 61 -2.62 5.63 -8.66
C ARG A 61 -1.13 5.33 -8.79
N PHE A 62 -0.32 6.36 -9.02
CA PHE A 62 1.13 6.21 -9.09
C PHE A 62 1.70 5.73 -7.76
N PHE A 63 1.24 6.28 -6.64
CA PHE A 63 1.69 5.86 -5.31
C PHE A 63 1.35 4.40 -5.03
N ALA A 64 0.12 3.96 -5.33
CA ALA A 64 -0.28 2.57 -5.17
C ALA A 64 0.59 1.63 -6.02
N HIS A 65 0.94 2.01 -7.25
CA HIS A 65 1.84 1.21 -8.09
C HIS A 65 3.30 1.21 -7.58
N ALA A 66 3.81 2.38 -7.19
CA ALA A 66 5.16 2.54 -6.66
C ALA A 66 5.35 1.81 -5.31
N MET A 67 4.29 1.71 -4.51
CA MET A 67 4.24 0.91 -3.29
C MET A 67 4.60 -0.55 -3.55
N VAL A 68 3.99 -1.15 -4.57
CA VAL A 68 4.16 -2.57 -4.92
C VAL A 68 5.49 -2.82 -5.60
N SER A 69 5.87 -1.94 -6.53
CA SER A 69 7.04 -2.15 -7.39
C SER A 69 8.36 -1.71 -6.77
N ARG A 70 8.34 -0.76 -5.82
CA ARG A 70 9.56 -0.10 -5.34
C ARG A 70 9.60 0.12 -3.84
N TYR A 71 8.64 0.85 -3.27
CA TYR A 71 8.80 1.34 -1.89
C TYR A 71 8.81 0.23 -0.84
N LEU A 72 7.92 -0.76 -0.97
CA LEU A 72 7.86 -1.86 -0.02
C LEU A 72 9.02 -2.86 -0.21
N PRO A 73 9.35 -3.28 -1.45
CA PRO A 73 10.55 -4.08 -1.70
C PRO A 73 11.84 -3.42 -1.23
N ASP A 74 12.04 -2.13 -1.53
CA ASP A 74 13.24 -1.38 -1.13
C ASP A 74 13.36 -1.30 0.39
N ALA A 75 12.25 -1.05 1.12
CA ALA A 75 12.26 -0.99 2.58
C ALA A 75 12.70 -2.33 3.21
N CYS A 76 12.16 -3.45 2.72
CA CYS A 76 12.54 -4.77 3.19
C CYS A 76 14.00 -5.10 2.85
N ARG A 77 14.43 -4.78 1.63
CA ARG A 77 15.81 -5.01 1.17
C ARG A 77 16.83 -4.21 1.96
N HIS A 78 16.59 -2.91 2.19
CA HIS A 78 17.48 -2.08 3.00
C HIS A 78 17.61 -2.59 4.44
N TYR A 79 16.52 -3.11 5.03
CA TYR A 79 16.59 -3.74 6.35
C TYR A 79 17.47 -5.00 6.31
N MET A 80 17.29 -5.88 5.33
CA MET A 80 18.09 -7.11 5.21
C MET A 80 19.57 -6.82 4.97
N ASP A 81 19.89 -5.85 4.10
CA ASP A 81 21.25 -5.43 3.81
C ASP A 81 21.92 -4.88 5.09
N ALA A 82 21.21 -4.02 5.84
CA ALA A 82 21.70 -3.47 7.09
C ALA A 82 21.84 -4.54 8.18
N ALA A 83 20.89 -5.46 8.29
CA ALA A 83 20.92 -6.56 9.25
C ALA A 83 22.06 -7.54 8.97
N THR A 84 22.41 -7.74 7.70
CA THR A 84 23.56 -8.55 7.28
C THR A 84 24.88 -7.87 7.64
N ALA A 85 24.99 -6.55 7.44
CA ALA A 85 26.22 -5.81 7.69
C ALA A 85 26.51 -5.53 9.18
N ALA A 86 25.48 -5.20 9.96
CA ALA A 86 25.61 -4.73 11.34
C ALA A 86 25.02 -5.68 12.40
N GLY A 87 24.42 -6.79 11.97
CA GLY A 87 23.62 -7.67 12.82
C GLY A 87 22.23 -7.11 13.12
N ARG A 88 21.28 -7.99 13.47
CA ARG A 88 19.87 -7.62 13.72
C ARG A 88 19.67 -6.64 14.87
N THR A 89 20.59 -6.59 15.83
CA THR A 89 20.59 -5.65 16.97
C THR A 89 21.34 -4.35 16.68
N GLY A 90 21.79 -4.15 15.44
CA GLY A 90 22.46 -2.93 15.00
C GLY A 90 21.58 -1.71 15.25
N ARG A 91 22.22 -0.60 15.65
CA ARG A 91 21.56 0.69 15.80
C ARG A 91 21.96 1.62 14.67
N LEU A 92 21.01 2.42 14.22
CA LEU A 92 21.20 3.51 13.29
C LEU A 92 21.84 4.72 13.99
N ARG A 93 22.27 5.70 13.20
CA ARG A 93 22.92 6.94 13.68
C ARG A 93 22.09 7.73 14.68
N ASP A 94 20.77 7.60 14.63
CA ASP A 94 19.84 8.28 15.51
C ASP A 94 19.45 7.44 16.75
N GLY A 95 20.16 6.33 16.99
CA GLY A 95 19.99 5.48 18.15
C GLY A 95 18.88 4.42 18.02
N ARG A 96 18.05 4.46 16.97
CA ARG A 96 17.01 3.44 16.73
C ARG A 96 17.61 2.13 16.26
N THR A 97 16.98 1.02 16.62
CA THR A 97 17.30 -0.29 16.05
C THR A 97 16.87 -0.37 14.58
N LEU A 98 17.45 -1.31 13.84
CA LEU A 98 17.04 -1.59 12.46
C LEU A 98 15.55 -1.96 12.37
N GLU A 99 15.06 -2.72 13.34
CA GLU A 99 13.65 -3.12 13.44
C GLU A 99 12.73 -1.91 13.64
N GLU A 100 13.01 -1.04 14.62
CA GLU A 100 12.22 0.18 14.84
C GLU A 100 12.18 1.09 13.59
N SER A 101 13.29 1.15 12.85
CA SER A 101 13.34 1.90 11.60
C SER A 101 12.51 1.28 10.50
N LEU A 102 12.54 -0.05 10.35
CA LEU A 102 11.70 -0.77 9.39
C LEU A 102 10.22 -0.59 9.73
N CYS A 103 9.82 -0.84 10.97
CA CYS A 103 8.43 -0.71 11.41
C CYS A 103 7.91 0.72 11.14
N ARG A 104 8.69 1.75 11.46
CA ARG A 104 8.29 3.15 11.18
C ARG A 104 8.11 3.43 9.68
N GLN A 105 8.97 2.87 8.83
CA GLN A 105 8.82 3.02 7.38
C GLN A 105 7.54 2.34 6.91
N LEU A 106 7.28 1.10 7.36
CA LEU A 106 6.07 0.36 7.02
C LEU A 106 4.80 1.08 7.52
N ASP A 107 4.82 1.63 8.74
CA ASP A 107 3.70 2.37 9.31
C ASP A 107 3.40 3.66 8.53
N ALA A 108 4.43 4.36 8.05
CA ALA A 108 4.27 5.54 7.21
C ALA A 108 3.64 5.17 5.86
N LEU A 109 4.06 4.07 5.25
CA LEU A 109 3.47 3.54 4.02
C LEU A 109 2.01 3.11 4.23
N GLN A 110 1.73 2.37 5.31
CA GLN A 110 0.38 1.95 5.68
C GLN A 110 -0.54 3.15 5.90
N SER A 111 -0.10 4.14 6.68
CA SER A 111 -0.90 5.34 6.97
C SER A 111 -1.25 6.12 5.71
N ARG A 112 -0.32 6.21 4.75
CA ARG A 112 -0.59 6.86 3.46
C ARG A 112 -1.59 6.06 2.64
N LEU A 113 -1.49 4.73 2.65
CA LEU A 113 -2.41 3.85 1.92
C LEU A 113 -3.83 3.88 2.51
N GLU A 114 -3.96 3.92 3.84
CA GLU A 114 -5.25 4.08 4.54
C GLU A 114 -5.93 5.41 4.18
N ARG A 115 -5.16 6.51 4.02
CA ARG A 115 -5.71 7.79 3.54
C ARG A 115 -6.26 7.70 2.13
N ILE A 116 -5.55 7.03 1.23
CA ILE A 116 -6.03 6.79 -0.14
C ILE A 116 -7.33 5.99 -0.10
N GLN A 117 -7.36 4.91 0.68
CA GLN A 117 -8.57 4.10 0.85
C GLN A 117 -9.75 4.93 1.38
N ALA A 118 -9.53 5.78 2.39
CA ALA A 118 -10.56 6.65 2.93
C ALA A 118 -11.09 7.66 1.90
N ASN A 119 -10.21 8.27 1.11
CA ASN A 119 -10.61 9.17 0.02
C ASN A 119 -11.46 8.45 -1.04
N LEU A 120 -11.06 7.24 -1.42
CA LEU A 120 -11.82 6.41 -2.36
C LEU A 120 -13.21 6.06 -1.82
N ALA A 121 -13.31 5.70 -0.55
CA ALA A 121 -14.59 5.41 0.10
C ALA A 121 -15.49 6.65 0.15
N ALA A 122 -14.94 7.81 0.49
CA ALA A 122 -15.68 9.08 0.50
C ALA A 122 -16.22 9.44 -0.90
N SER A 123 -15.39 9.32 -1.94
CA SER A 123 -15.81 9.56 -3.33
C SER A 123 -16.94 8.62 -3.77
N LYS A 124 -16.86 7.32 -3.42
CA LYS A 124 -17.94 6.35 -3.69
C LYS A 124 -19.25 6.74 -2.99
N ALA A 125 -19.18 7.20 -1.74
CA ALA A 125 -20.37 7.63 -0.99
C ALA A 125 -21.01 8.89 -1.59
N GLU A 126 -20.20 9.87 -2.00
CA GLU A 126 -20.67 11.10 -2.65
C GLU A 126 -21.36 10.80 -3.98
N GLN A 127 -20.82 9.88 -4.79
CA GLN A 127 -21.45 9.45 -6.04
C GLN A 127 -22.82 8.82 -5.82
N LEU A 128 -22.95 7.98 -4.79
CA LEU A 128 -24.22 7.36 -4.43
C LEU A 128 -25.27 8.43 -4.06
N ALA A 129 -24.89 9.40 -3.23
CA ALA A 129 -25.76 10.50 -2.83
C ALA A 129 -26.17 11.38 -4.03
N ASN A 130 -25.24 11.70 -4.93
CA ASN A 130 -25.51 12.47 -6.13
C ASN A 130 -26.46 11.75 -7.09
N HIS A 131 -26.31 10.42 -7.23
CA HIS A 131 -27.21 9.61 -8.05
C HIS A 131 -28.63 9.63 -7.49
N GLU A 132 -28.80 9.49 -6.17
CA GLU A 132 -30.09 9.59 -5.50
C GLU A 132 -30.75 10.96 -5.70
N ALA A 133 -30.00 12.06 -5.52
CA ALA A 133 -30.49 13.41 -5.72
C ALA A 133 -30.96 13.66 -7.18
N PHE A 134 -30.25 13.11 -8.16
CA PHE A 134 -30.63 13.20 -9.57
C PHE A 134 -31.95 12.46 -9.86
N LEU A 135 -32.13 11.26 -9.32
CA LEU A 135 -33.37 10.50 -9.46
C LEU A 135 -34.56 11.23 -8.83
N ASN A 136 -34.35 11.87 -7.68
CA ASN A 136 -35.38 12.64 -6.98
C ASN A 136 -35.74 13.96 -7.69
N THR A 137 -34.83 14.54 -8.49
CA THR A 137 -35.07 15.78 -9.23
C THR A 137 -35.77 15.55 -10.59
N LYS A 138 -35.74 14.32 -11.10
CA LYS A 138 -36.36 13.93 -12.38
C LYS A 138 -37.79 13.35 -12.26
N ASN A 139 -38.33 13.29 -11.05
CA ASN A 139 -39.76 13.11 -10.78
C ASN A 139 -40.42 14.46 -10.52
#